data_AF-A0A371KFA3-F1
#
_entry.id   AF-A0A371KFA3-F1
#
_cell.length_a   1.000
_cell.length_b   1.000
_cell.length_c   1.000
_cell.angle_alpha   90.00
_cell.angle_beta   90.00
_cell.angle_gamma   90.00
#
_symmetry.space_group_name_H-M   'P 1'
#
loop_
_entity.id
_entity.type
_entity.pdbx_description
1 polymer ?
#
loop_
_entity_poly.entity_id
_entity_poly.type
_entity_poly.pdbx_seq_one_letter_code
_entity_poly.pdbx_strand_id
1 'polypeptide(L)'
;MNLDVRSLRTFSRLAHSGAEKAAGSLTTLAGIDTYVNVTKVELGTKSDVENEFAERDLVSVHIGFSGGLDGHTVLAFSPESAERLVDALMPGIDATDADGELAESSLKEVANIMLGGFIDGWADYLDTTVDITTPTYVDDENDGPLDRVDAEGFENGGDDEHVLVFRNQLEAADNAIEFDLYMVPTASSIGTIVEASGDDGALPVESFAAFSEMINDGATQASEDITAMTGIDTTVEVSRLSFVPIEGVPMSLTDAVRRGVVLEFSGTPSGYIAILFDEPSAENIASSLLPGMEGDEAMRQSAIQEIGNITTSGFLDGWANALETTIDISPPKHVHDIGSAIIDPLATDLAQSQEYAFLIDSTIRTDDDEFTCDIYALPDETELRKALKQLSPAA
;
A
#
# COMPACT_ATOMS: atom_id res chain seq x y z
N MET A 1 -21.23 -5.45 -3.15
CA MET A 1 -21.00 -4.51 -4.29
C MET A 1 -20.07 -5.21 -5.25
N ASN A 2 -20.18 -5.13 -6.58
CA ASN A 2 -19.27 -5.87 -7.47
C ASN A 2 -18.24 -4.93 -8.14
N LEU A 3 -16.96 -5.12 -7.87
CA LEU A 3 -15.82 -4.45 -8.49
C LEU A 3 -15.15 -5.37 -9.54
N ASP A 4 -15.04 -4.93 -10.79
CA ASP A 4 -14.24 -5.67 -11.80
C ASP A 4 -12.77 -5.22 -11.78
N VAL A 5 -11.85 -6.08 -12.22
CA VAL A 5 -10.44 -5.69 -12.38
C VAL A 5 -10.28 -4.58 -13.44
N ARG A 6 -11.13 -4.52 -14.47
CA ARG A 6 -11.15 -3.36 -15.38
C ARG A 6 -11.61 -2.10 -14.68
N SER A 7 -12.53 -2.19 -13.73
CA SER A 7 -12.87 -1.05 -12.87
C SER A 7 -11.66 -0.63 -12.06
N LEU A 8 -10.91 -1.55 -11.45
CA LEU A 8 -9.64 -1.24 -10.76
C LEU A 8 -8.60 -0.57 -11.67
N ARG A 9 -8.48 -1.01 -12.93
CA ARG A 9 -7.63 -0.33 -13.93
C ARG A 9 -8.12 1.07 -14.24
N THR A 10 -9.43 1.25 -14.42
CA THR A 10 -10.03 2.59 -14.58
C THR A 10 -9.71 3.44 -13.36
N PHE A 11 -10.02 2.96 -12.15
CA PHE A 11 -9.73 3.65 -10.89
C PHE A 11 -8.26 4.05 -10.77
N SER A 12 -7.33 3.12 -10.99
CA SER A 12 -5.88 3.37 -10.92
C SER A 12 -5.46 4.46 -11.93
N ARG A 13 -5.97 4.40 -13.18
CA ARG A 13 -5.69 5.43 -14.18
C ARG A 13 -6.26 6.80 -13.80
N LEU A 14 -7.43 6.84 -13.16
CA LEU A 14 -8.05 8.08 -12.71
C LEU A 14 -7.33 8.68 -11.51
N ALA A 15 -7.01 7.85 -10.52
CA ALA A 15 -6.18 8.23 -9.40
C ALA A 15 -4.84 8.79 -9.89
N HIS A 16 -4.19 8.12 -10.85
CA HIS A 16 -2.93 8.58 -11.42
C HIS A 16 -3.08 9.93 -12.12
N SER A 17 -4.08 10.08 -13.01
CA SER A 17 -4.30 11.35 -13.72
C SER A 17 -4.69 12.50 -12.78
N GLY A 18 -5.48 12.22 -11.74
CA GLY A 18 -5.76 13.19 -10.68
C GLY A 18 -4.49 13.58 -9.93
N ALA A 19 -3.63 12.63 -9.59
CA ALA A 19 -2.37 12.90 -8.91
C ALA A 19 -1.42 13.73 -9.79
N GLU A 20 -1.38 13.49 -11.10
CA GLU A 20 -0.62 14.33 -12.04
C GLU A 20 -1.13 15.78 -12.07
N LYS A 21 -2.46 15.99 -12.05
CA LYS A 21 -3.04 17.34 -11.95
C LYS A 21 -2.71 18.02 -10.62
N ALA A 22 -2.71 17.26 -9.52
CA ALA A 22 -2.30 17.76 -8.20
C ALA A 22 -0.83 18.20 -8.21
N ALA A 23 0.07 17.34 -8.66
CA ALA A 23 1.51 17.63 -8.81
C ALA A 23 1.77 18.87 -9.67
N GLY A 24 1.08 18.98 -10.82
CA GLY A 24 1.18 20.15 -11.69
C GLY A 24 0.69 21.45 -11.04
N SER A 25 -0.33 21.38 -10.20
CA SER A 25 -0.86 22.52 -9.46
C SER A 25 0.13 23.01 -8.41
N LEU A 26 0.78 22.09 -7.68
CA LEU A 26 1.82 22.41 -6.72
C LEU A 26 3.07 23.00 -7.39
N THR A 27 3.50 22.42 -8.52
CA THR A 27 4.60 22.95 -9.32
C THR A 27 4.31 24.38 -9.77
N THR A 28 3.09 24.66 -10.22
CA THR A 28 2.70 25.99 -10.73
C THR A 28 2.61 27.04 -9.63
N LEU A 29 2.09 26.69 -8.45
CA LEU A 29 1.75 27.64 -7.40
C LEU A 29 2.84 27.77 -6.33
N ALA A 30 3.43 26.66 -5.92
CA ALA A 30 4.48 26.63 -4.91
C ALA A 30 5.89 26.65 -5.52
N GLY A 31 6.02 26.43 -6.84
CA GLY A 31 7.32 26.30 -7.49
C GLY A 31 8.08 25.03 -7.09
N ILE A 32 7.36 24.03 -6.57
CA ILE A 32 7.92 22.76 -6.12
C ILE A 32 7.72 21.74 -7.24
N ASP A 33 8.80 21.42 -7.96
CA ASP A 33 8.79 20.40 -9.01
C ASP A 33 8.46 19.03 -8.40
N THR A 34 7.20 18.61 -8.61
CA THR A 34 6.64 17.38 -8.05
C THR A 34 6.20 16.43 -9.15
N TYR A 35 6.34 15.13 -8.89
CA TYR A 35 5.86 14.08 -9.77
C TYR A 35 5.14 12.99 -8.97
N VAL A 36 4.30 12.23 -9.66
CA VAL A 36 3.64 11.05 -9.09
C VAL A 36 4.62 9.88 -9.19
N ASN A 37 5.00 9.30 -8.06
CA ASN A 37 5.90 8.15 -8.03
C ASN A 37 5.12 6.86 -8.30
N VAL A 38 4.10 6.57 -7.49
CA VAL A 38 3.25 5.38 -7.66
C VAL A 38 1.79 5.67 -7.30
N THR A 39 0.88 5.01 -8.03
CA THR A 39 -0.55 5.01 -7.75
C THR A 39 -1.01 3.59 -7.43
N LYS A 40 -1.53 3.41 -6.21
CA LYS A 40 -2.04 2.14 -5.70
C LYS A 40 -3.54 2.22 -5.46
N VAL A 41 -4.23 1.14 -5.79
CA VAL A 41 -5.60 0.91 -5.33
C VAL A 41 -5.55 -0.18 -4.27
N GLU A 42 -5.77 0.20 -3.03
CA GLU A 42 -5.69 -0.67 -1.87
C GLU A 42 -7.09 -1.03 -1.39
N LEU A 43 -7.25 -2.27 -0.93
CA LEU A 43 -8.42 -2.68 -0.17
C LEU A 43 -7.97 -3.00 1.25
N GLY A 44 -8.41 -2.18 2.20
CA GLY A 44 -8.13 -2.36 3.62
C GLY A 44 -9.38 -2.09 4.44
N THR A 45 -9.24 -2.08 5.75
CA THR A 45 -10.24 -1.62 6.70
C THR A 45 -9.93 -0.19 7.12
N LYS A 46 -10.87 0.45 7.84
CA LYS A 46 -10.61 1.74 8.47
C LYS A 46 -9.39 1.64 9.40
N SER A 47 -9.34 0.58 10.22
CA SER A 47 -8.26 0.35 11.17
C SER A 47 -6.89 0.16 10.50
N ASP A 48 -6.83 -0.45 9.31
CA ASP A 48 -5.56 -0.60 8.58
C ASP A 48 -4.94 0.76 8.22
N VAL A 49 -5.79 1.71 7.80
CA VAL A 49 -5.35 3.08 7.48
C VAL A 49 -4.97 3.82 8.76
N GLU A 50 -5.73 3.67 9.84
CA GLU A 50 -5.42 4.32 11.12
C GLU A 50 -4.10 3.84 11.72
N ASN A 51 -3.86 2.52 11.69
CA ASN A 51 -2.60 1.93 12.13
C ASN A 51 -1.42 2.48 11.32
N GLU A 52 -1.56 2.60 9.99
CA GLU A 52 -0.49 3.15 9.15
C GLU A 52 -0.13 4.59 9.53
N PHE A 53 -1.12 5.43 9.81
CA PHE A 53 -0.88 6.82 10.22
C PHE A 53 -0.20 6.90 11.58
N ALA A 54 -0.62 6.06 12.52
CA ALA A 54 -0.03 5.99 13.86
C ALA A 54 1.43 5.48 13.82
N GLU A 55 1.70 4.44 13.03
CA GLU A 55 3.05 3.86 12.88
C GLU A 55 4.04 4.84 12.25
N ARG A 56 3.56 5.64 11.30
CA ARG A 56 4.40 6.60 10.54
C ARG A 56 4.39 8.00 11.13
N ASP A 57 3.69 8.21 12.25
CA ASP A 57 3.55 9.51 12.92
C ASP A 57 3.07 10.61 11.95
N LEU A 58 2.08 10.29 11.11
CA LEU A 58 1.65 11.15 10.02
C LEU A 58 0.71 12.26 10.51
N VAL A 59 1.01 13.48 10.09
CA VAL A 59 0.07 14.61 10.20
C VAL A 59 -0.66 14.79 8.87
N SER A 60 -1.90 15.29 8.92
CA SER A 60 -2.77 15.23 7.74
C SER A 60 -3.73 16.41 7.56
N VAL A 61 -4.15 16.62 6.32
CA VAL A 61 -5.22 17.57 5.97
C VAL A 61 -6.31 16.87 5.19
N HIS A 62 -7.55 17.10 5.62
CA HIS A 62 -8.73 16.38 5.17
C HIS A 62 -9.64 17.31 4.38
N ILE A 63 -10.15 16.81 3.27
CA ILE A 63 -11.19 17.47 2.46
C ILE A 63 -12.24 16.43 2.07
N GLY A 64 -13.48 16.71 2.43
CA GLY A 64 -14.65 15.97 1.94
C GLY A 64 -15.02 16.46 0.55
N PHE A 65 -15.59 15.59 -0.26
CA PHE A 65 -16.10 15.93 -1.57
C PHE A 65 -17.48 15.33 -1.79
N SER A 66 -18.33 16.02 -2.55
CA SER A 66 -19.72 15.62 -2.78
C SER A 66 -20.24 16.04 -4.14
N GLY A 67 -21.35 15.45 -4.60
CA GLY A 67 -22.01 15.80 -5.85
C GLY A 67 -22.10 14.62 -6.81
N GLY A 68 -21.34 14.65 -7.91
CA GLY A 68 -21.27 13.48 -8.80
C GLY A 68 -20.39 12.35 -8.29
N LEU A 69 -19.52 12.68 -7.35
CA LEU A 69 -18.75 11.77 -6.54
C LEU A 69 -18.83 12.30 -5.11
N ASP A 70 -18.99 11.37 -4.18
CA ASP A 70 -18.97 11.62 -2.74
C ASP A 70 -17.88 10.78 -2.08
N GLY A 71 -17.23 11.35 -1.07
CA GLY A 71 -16.18 10.69 -0.30
C GLY A 71 -15.25 11.67 0.39
N HIS A 72 -14.09 11.17 0.80
CA HIS A 72 -13.08 11.96 1.51
C HIS A 72 -11.71 11.79 0.89
N THR A 73 -10.92 12.84 0.99
CA THR A 73 -9.51 12.85 0.62
C THR A 73 -8.68 13.29 1.82
N VAL A 74 -7.56 12.60 2.03
CA VAL A 74 -6.60 12.89 3.08
C VAL A 74 -5.25 13.09 2.39
N LEU A 75 -4.65 14.24 2.63
CA LEU A 75 -3.25 14.48 2.29
C LEU A 75 -2.44 14.28 3.57
N ALA A 76 -1.55 13.29 3.57
CA ALA A 76 -0.73 12.92 4.71
C ALA A 76 0.75 13.18 4.43
N PHE A 77 1.47 13.52 5.49
CA PHE A 77 2.90 13.84 5.44
C PHE A 77 3.55 13.47 6.77
N SER A 78 4.82 13.06 6.71
CA SER A 78 5.63 12.96 7.92
C SER A 78 5.85 14.36 8.53
N PRO A 79 6.14 14.48 9.84
CA PRO A 79 6.37 15.78 10.47
C PRO A 79 7.51 16.54 9.79
N GLU A 80 8.58 15.83 9.42
CA GLU A 80 9.70 16.40 8.67
C GLU A 80 9.29 16.90 7.26
N SER A 81 8.44 16.16 6.56
CA SER A 81 7.92 16.58 5.24
C SER A 81 7.01 17.79 5.35
N ALA A 82 6.19 17.86 6.40
CA ALA A 82 5.32 18.99 6.69
C ALA A 82 6.15 20.26 6.95
N GLU A 83 7.19 20.17 7.79
CA GLU A 83 8.12 21.26 8.07
C GLU A 83 8.81 21.75 6.79
N ARG A 84 9.39 20.84 6.00
CA ARG A 84 10.05 21.17 4.73
C ARG A 84 9.09 21.84 3.73
N LEU A 85 7.84 21.39 3.68
CA LEU A 85 6.81 21.99 2.83
C LEU A 85 6.50 23.42 3.30
N VAL A 86 6.30 23.63 4.61
CA VAL A 86 6.05 24.95 5.19
C VAL A 86 7.21 25.91 4.92
N ASP A 87 8.45 25.45 5.09
CA ASP A 87 9.67 26.22 4.78
C ASP A 87 9.76 26.61 3.29
N ALA A 88 9.40 25.67 2.40
CA ALA A 88 9.40 25.93 0.96
C ALA A 88 8.37 26.99 0.55
N LEU A 89 7.23 27.03 1.22
CA LEU A 89 6.13 27.97 0.93
C LEU A 89 6.33 29.35 1.56
N MET A 90 7.02 29.39 2.70
CA MET A 90 7.29 30.62 3.46
C MET A 90 8.79 30.89 3.58
N PRO A 91 9.52 31.08 2.46
CA PRO A 91 10.95 31.28 2.50
C PRO A 91 11.32 32.54 3.29
N GLY A 92 12.07 32.34 4.39
CA GLY A 92 12.58 33.41 5.25
C GLY A 92 11.81 33.63 6.56
N ILE A 93 10.81 32.79 6.85
CA ILE A 93 10.25 32.59 8.19
C ILE A 93 10.81 31.24 8.66
N ASP A 94 11.54 31.17 9.77
CA ASP A 94 11.96 29.88 10.34
C ASP A 94 10.67 29.11 10.70
N ALA A 95 10.46 27.90 10.17
CA ALA A 95 9.30 27.07 10.55
C ALA A 95 9.19 26.86 12.07
N THR A 96 10.32 26.87 12.78
CA THR A 96 10.36 26.81 14.25
C THR A 96 9.92 28.10 14.96
N ASP A 97 9.92 29.24 14.24
CA ASP A 97 9.47 30.56 14.71
C ASP A 97 8.06 30.92 14.19
N ALA A 98 7.51 30.14 13.24
CA ALA A 98 6.14 30.30 12.78
C ALA A 98 5.19 29.90 13.91
N ASP A 99 4.21 30.76 14.22
CA ASP A 99 3.09 30.37 15.08
C ASP A 99 2.44 29.12 14.46
N GLY A 100 2.14 28.08 15.25
CA GLY A 100 1.58 26.82 14.74
C GLY A 100 0.36 27.02 13.84
N GLU A 101 -0.46 28.04 14.11
CA GLU A 101 -1.60 28.42 13.26
C GLU A 101 -1.20 28.85 11.84
N LEU A 102 -0.03 29.48 11.65
CA LEU A 102 0.49 29.91 10.36
C LEU A 102 0.99 28.71 9.54
N ALA A 103 1.67 27.77 10.20
CA ALA A 103 2.10 26.51 9.59
C ALA A 103 0.90 25.67 9.17
N GLU A 104 -0.09 25.49 10.06
CA GLU A 104 -1.35 24.80 9.76
C GLU A 104 -2.10 25.45 8.58
N SER A 105 -2.19 26.77 8.54
CA SER A 105 -2.86 27.48 7.45
C SER A 105 -2.14 27.28 6.11
N SER A 106 -0.82 27.17 6.13
CA SER A 106 -0.02 26.93 4.92
C SER A 106 -0.26 25.51 4.40
N LEU A 107 -0.27 24.51 5.29
CA LEU A 107 -0.58 23.13 4.94
C LEU A 107 -2.02 22.98 4.41
N LYS A 108 -3.00 23.67 5.01
CA LYS A 108 -4.38 23.70 4.53
C LYS A 108 -4.50 24.25 3.10
N GLU A 109 -3.76 25.31 2.77
CA GLU A 109 -3.78 25.90 1.42
C GLU A 109 -3.19 24.95 0.37
N VAL A 110 -2.06 24.30 0.69
CA VAL A 110 -1.44 23.29 -0.18
C VAL A 110 -2.39 22.14 -0.43
N ALA A 111 -2.98 21.61 0.64
CA ALA A 111 -3.93 20.52 0.54
C ALA A 111 -5.14 20.90 -0.31
N ASN A 112 -5.70 22.10 -0.13
CA ASN A 112 -6.81 22.59 -0.94
C ASN A 112 -6.48 22.62 -2.43
N ILE A 113 -5.28 23.08 -2.79
CA ILE A 113 -4.80 23.10 -4.18
C ILE A 113 -4.62 21.67 -4.71
N MET A 114 -3.92 20.83 -3.96
CA MET A 114 -3.56 19.47 -4.35
C MET A 114 -4.80 18.59 -4.52
N LEU A 115 -5.63 18.53 -3.47
CA LEU A 115 -6.83 17.72 -3.44
C LEU A 115 -7.89 18.26 -4.40
N GLY A 116 -7.99 19.58 -4.58
CA GLY A 116 -8.82 20.19 -5.61
C GLY A 116 -8.42 19.74 -7.02
N GLY A 117 -7.14 19.85 -7.37
CA GLY A 117 -6.62 19.36 -8.66
C GLY A 117 -6.79 17.85 -8.86
N PHE A 118 -6.64 17.07 -7.79
CA PHE A 118 -6.91 15.64 -7.79
C PHE A 118 -8.38 15.33 -8.11
N ILE A 119 -9.31 15.93 -7.37
CA ILE A 119 -10.76 15.72 -7.52
C ILE A 119 -11.25 16.22 -8.87
N ASP A 120 -10.73 17.34 -9.38
CA ASP A 120 -10.99 17.83 -10.75
C ASP A 120 -10.52 16.83 -11.81
N GLY A 121 -9.46 16.06 -11.54
CA GLY A 121 -9.04 14.89 -12.32
C GLY A 121 -10.15 13.88 -12.54
N TRP A 122 -10.80 13.49 -11.46
CA TRP A 122 -11.90 12.53 -11.46
C TRP A 122 -13.17 13.11 -12.07
N ALA A 123 -13.52 14.35 -11.69
CA ALA A 123 -14.73 15.02 -12.14
C ALA A 123 -14.75 15.17 -13.67
N ASP A 124 -13.63 15.58 -14.28
CA ASP A 124 -13.50 15.71 -15.73
C ASP A 124 -13.70 14.39 -16.47
N TYR A 125 -13.16 13.30 -15.93
CA TYR A 125 -13.27 11.99 -16.59
C TYR A 125 -14.70 11.44 -16.52
N LEU A 126 -15.37 11.63 -15.38
CA LEU A 126 -16.74 11.16 -15.16
C LEU A 126 -17.78 12.13 -15.75
N ASP A 127 -17.34 13.22 -16.40
CA ASP A 127 -18.19 14.28 -16.94
C ASP A 127 -19.19 14.80 -15.89
N THR A 128 -18.68 15.03 -14.68
CA THR A 128 -19.49 15.45 -13.54
C THR A 128 -18.90 16.66 -12.82
N THR A 129 -19.67 17.22 -11.88
CA THR A 129 -19.23 18.28 -10.98
C THR A 129 -19.12 17.74 -9.57
N VAL A 130 -18.06 18.12 -8.87
CA VAL A 130 -17.78 17.74 -7.49
C VAL A 130 -17.50 19.01 -6.69
N ASP A 131 -18.20 19.17 -5.58
CA ASP A 131 -18.00 20.24 -4.61
C ASP A 131 -17.10 19.73 -3.48
N ILE A 132 -16.16 20.55 -3.01
CA ILE A 132 -15.23 20.21 -1.93
C ILE A 132 -15.50 21.02 -0.67
N THR A 133 -15.28 20.41 0.50
CA THR A 133 -15.40 21.09 1.80
C THR A 133 -14.13 21.89 2.12
N THR A 134 -14.17 22.66 3.22
CA THR A 134 -13.01 23.43 3.68
C THR A 134 -11.96 22.49 4.31
N PRO A 135 -10.66 22.65 4.01
CA PRO A 135 -9.61 21.81 4.55
C PRO A 135 -9.52 21.87 6.08
N THR A 136 -9.42 20.70 6.70
CA THR A 136 -9.24 20.54 8.14
C THR A 136 -7.90 19.87 8.42
N TYR A 137 -7.06 20.51 9.23
CA TYR A 137 -5.78 19.92 9.68
C TYR A 137 -6.05 19.03 10.89
N VAL A 138 -5.43 17.85 10.89
CA VAL A 138 -5.54 16.84 11.94
C VAL A 138 -4.13 16.40 12.33
N ASP A 139 -3.90 16.43 13.65
CA ASP A 139 -2.70 15.97 14.32
C ASP A 139 -3.13 14.87 15.28
N ASP A 140 -2.50 13.70 15.20
CA ASP A 140 -3.03 12.39 15.63
C ASP A 140 -3.10 12.21 17.16
N GLU A 141 -2.83 13.26 17.93
CA GLU A 141 -2.91 13.21 19.40
C GLU A 141 -4.36 13.07 19.95
N ASN A 142 -5.43 13.26 19.15
CA ASN A 142 -6.81 13.28 19.68
C ASN A 142 -7.95 12.71 18.81
N ASP A 143 -7.80 12.53 17.49
CA ASP A 143 -8.84 11.98 16.60
C ASP A 143 -8.15 11.22 15.46
N GLY A 144 -8.57 9.97 15.20
CA GLY A 144 -7.97 9.17 14.14
C GLY A 144 -8.14 9.81 12.75
N PRO A 145 -7.25 9.49 11.79
CA PRO A 145 -7.26 10.07 10.44
C PRO A 145 -8.52 9.75 9.63
N LEU A 146 -9.36 8.81 10.09
CA LEU A 146 -10.65 8.52 9.48
C LEU A 146 -11.83 8.72 10.44
N ASP A 147 -11.62 9.09 11.71
CA ASP A 147 -12.71 9.34 12.67
C ASP A 147 -13.58 10.54 12.28
N ARG A 148 -12.98 11.55 11.64
CA ARG A 148 -13.72 12.69 11.09
C ARG A 148 -14.40 12.38 9.75
N VAL A 149 -13.96 11.34 9.06
CA VAL A 149 -14.56 10.86 7.81
C VAL A 149 -15.94 10.22 8.09
N ASP A 150 -16.15 9.67 9.28
CA ASP A 150 -17.44 9.13 9.74
C ASP A 150 -18.54 10.18 9.96
N ALA A 151 -18.16 11.44 10.21
CA ALA A 151 -19.12 12.47 10.60
C ALA A 151 -19.96 13.04 9.45
N GLU A 152 -19.53 12.88 8.19
CA GLU A 152 -20.15 13.56 7.03
C GLU A 152 -20.51 12.66 5.83
N GLY A 153 -20.24 11.35 5.86
CA GLY A 153 -20.53 10.51 4.68
C GLY A 153 -20.50 8.99 4.82
N PHE A 154 -19.93 8.43 5.88
CA PHE A 154 -20.01 6.99 6.19
C PHE A 154 -21.22 6.70 7.08
N GLU A 155 -22.43 6.63 6.50
CA GLU A 155 -23.56 6.05 7.23
C GLU A 155 -23.38 4.52 7.35
N ASN A 156 -22.87 4.08 8.51
CA ASN A 156 -22.89 2.70 9.06
C ASN A 156 -21.98 1.65 8.40
N GLY A 157 -20.71 1.65 8.80
CA GLY A 157 -19.83 0.47 8.80
C GLY A 157 -19.17 0.37 10.17
N GLY A 158 -19.04 -0.83 10.75
CA GLY A 158 -18.12 -1.01 11.88
C GLY A 158 -16.66 -0.91 11.41
N ASP A 159 -15.70 -0.93 12.32
CA ASP A 159 -14.25 -0.91 12.01
C ASP A 159 -13.83 -2.01 11.01
N ASP A 160 -14.60 -3.11 10.94
CA ASP A 160 -14.39 -4.25 10.04
C ASP A 160 -14.92 -4.06 8.60
N GLU A 161 -15.48 -2.90 8.23
CA GLU A 161 -15.93 -2.67 6.84
C GLU A 161 -14.72 -2.42 5.92
N HIS A 162 -14.61 -3.22 4.85
CA HIS A 162 -13.57 -3.02 3.85
C HIS A 162 -13.83 -1.75 3.03
N VAL A 163 -12.84 -0.87 3.04
CA VAL A 163 -12.80 0.41 2.34
C VAL A 163 -11.84 0.33 1.17
N LEU A 164 -12.28 0.79 0.00
CA LEU A 164 -11.40 0.96 -1.15
C LEU A 164 -10.66 2.28 -0.99
N VAL A 165 -9.34 2.22 -0.89
CA VAL A 165 -8.47 3.37 -0.67
C VAL A 165 -7.61 3.57 -1.90
N PHE A 166 -7.64 4.76 -2.49
CA PHE A 166 -6.69 5.13 -3.54
C PHE A 166 -5.54 5.87 -2.91
N ARG A 167 -4.36 5.27 -2.95
CA ARG A 167 -3.14 5.87 -2.43
C ARG A 167 -2.26 6.33 -3.57
N ASN A 168 -1.84 7.58 -3.54
CA ASN A 168 -0.88 8.12 -4.49
C ASN A 168 0.31 8.66 -3.71
N GLN A 169 1.51 8.20 -4.04
CA GLN A 169 2.74 8.75 -3.51
C GLN A 169 3.26 9.79 -4.48
N LEU A 170 3.48 11.02 -3.98
CA LEU A 170 4.08 12.11 -4.72
C LEU A 170 5.42 12.48 -4.11
N GLU A 171 6.37 12.86 -4.96
CA GLU A 171 7.71 13.21 -4.56
C GLU A 171 8.14 14.55 -5.16
N ALA A 172 8.80 15.38 -4.35
CA ALA A 172 9.43 16.61 -4.78
C ALA A 172 10.91 16.38 -5.13
N ALA A 173 11.31 16.76 -6.35
CA ALA A 173 12.64 16.46 -6.90
C ALA A 173 13.81 17.08 -6.11
N ASP A 174 13.62 18.27 -5.53
CA ASP A 174 14.72 19.06 -4.94
C ASP A 174 14.78 19.02 -3.40
N ASN A 175 13.71 18.56 -2.74
CA ASN A 175 13.56 18.70 -1.28
C ASN A 175 13.24 17.39 -0.55
N ALA A 176 13.19 16.26 -1.28
CA ALA A 176 12.82 14.95 -0.74
C ALA A 176 11.56 15.05 0.15
N ILE A 177 10.55 15.78 -0.34
CA ILE A 177 9.26 15.89 0.33
C ILE A 177 8.39 14.80 -0.28
N GLU A 178 7.93 13.90 0.56
CA GLU A 178 7.02 12.82 0.21
C GLU A 178 5.63 13.15 0.70
N PHE A 179 4.64 12.91 -0.16
CA PHE A 179 3.23 13.10 0.16
C PHE A 179 2.47 11.83 -0.15
N ASP A 180 1.61 11.42 0.77
CA ASP A 180 0.63 10.39 0.49
C ASP A 180 -0.75 11.04 0.34
N LEU A 181 -1.38 10.85 -0.81
CA LEU A 181 -2.77 11.24 -1.05
C LEU A 181 -3.63 9.99 -0.98
N TYR A 182 -4.49 9.93 0.03
CA TYR A 182 -5.51 8.91 0.19
C TYR A 182 -6.85 9.46 -0.29
N MET A 183 -7.56 8.72 -1.14
CA MET A 183 -8.96 8.98 -1.48
C MET A 183 -9.80 7.79 -1.10
N VAL A 184 -10.88 8.09 -0.39
CA VAL A 184 -11.84 7.13 0.12
C VAL A 184 -13.23 7.50 -0.42
N PRO A 185 -13.66 6.93 -1.56
CA PRO A 185 -15.00 7.17 -2.11
C PRO A 185 -16.07 6.42 -1.31
N THR A 186 -17.30 6.93 -1.34
CA THR A 186 -18.47 6.19 -0.84
C THR A 186 -18.83 5.00 -1.74
N ALA A 187 -19.59 4.04 -1.21
CA ALA A 187 -20.06 2.89 -2.00
C ALA A 187 -20.89 3.29 -3.23
N SER A 188 -21.67 4.38 -3.17
CA SER A 188 -22.39 4.93 -4.33
C SER A 188 -21.44 5.46 -5.40
N SER A 189 -20.38 6.16 -5.00
CA SER A 189 -19.35 6.68 -5.91
C SER A 189 -18.60 5.56 -6.62
N ILE A 190 -18.29 4.48 -5.91
CA ILE A 190 -17.69 3.28 -6.52
C ILE A 190 -18.64 2.70 -7.58
N GLY A 191 -19.94 2.62 -7.29
CA GLY A 191 -20.96 2.22 -8.26
C GLY A 191 -20.96 3.07 -9.53
N THR A 192 -20.94 4.40 -9.40
CA THR A 192 -20.86 5.35 -10.52
C THR A 192 -19.64 5.09 -11.40
N ILE A 193 -18.47 4.83 -10.80
CA ILE A 193 -17.23 4.60 -11.55
C ILE A 193 -17.22 3.23 -12.24
N VAL A 194 -17.82 2.21 -11.61
CA VAL A 194 -18.04 0.89 -12.23
C VAL A 194 -18.98 1.00 -13.43
N GLU A 195 -20.09 1.73 -13.32
CA GLU A 195 -21.03 1.97 -14.42
C GLU A 195 -20.35 2.68 -15.60
N ALA A 196 -19.53 3.70 -15.32
CA ALA A 196 -18.74 4.41 -16.33
C ALA A 196 -17.71 3.51 -17.03
N SER A 197 -17.28 2.41 -16.39
CA SER A 197 -16.29 1.46 -16.94
C SER A 197 -16.89 0.42 -17.90
N GLY A 198 -18.21 0.17 -17.85
CA GLY A 198 -19.00 -0.44 -18.92
C GLY A 198 -18.80 -1.94 -19.24
N ASP A 199 -18.74 -2.88 -18.27
CA ASP A 199 -18.68 -4.33 -18.58
C ASP A 199 -19.20 -5.32 -17.50
N ASP A 200 -19.49 -6.56 -17.94
CA ASP A 200 -20.17 -7.71 -17.30
C ASP A 200 -19.22 -8.70 -16.57
N GLY A 201 -18.07 -8.21 -16.08
CA GLY A 201 -16.99 -9.03 -15.54
C GLY A 201 -16.89 -9.14 -14.01
N ALA A 202 -17.76 -8.43 -13.29
CA ALA A 202 -17.52 -7.95 -11.93
C ALA A 202 -17.23 -9.05 -10.90
N LEU A 203 -16.20 -8.85 -10.07
CA LEU A 203 -15.95 -9.61 -8.86
C LEU A 203 -16.68 -8.93 -7.69
N PRO A 204 -17.46 -9.65 -6.87
CA PRO A 204 -17.94 -9.10 -5.61
C PRO A 204 -16.80 -8.50 -4.77
N VAL A 205 -17.02 -7.36 -4.10
CA VAL A 205 -16.10 -6.80 -3.08
C VAL A 205 -15.87 -7.83 -1.98
N GLU A 206 -16.89 -8.65 -1.71
CA GLU A 206 -16.85 -9.81 -0.85
C GLU A 206 -15.76 -10.82 -1.26
N SER A 207 -15.45 -10.93 -2.56
CA SER A 207 -14.35 -11.78 -3.05
C SER A 207 -12.97 -11.19 -2.74
N PHE A 208 -12.85 -9.87 -2.73
CA PHE A 208 -11.60 -9.21 -2.34
C PHE A 208 -11.43 -9.19 -0.82
N ALA A 209 -12.51 -9.02 -0.05
CA ALA A 209 -12.52 -9.20 1.40
C ALA A 209 -12.02 -10.60 1.80
N ALA A 210 -12.55 -11.64 1.15
CA ALA A 210 -12.09 -13.01 1.33
C ALA A 210 -10.61 -13.18 0.95
N PHE A 211 -10.10 -12.40 0.00
CA PHE A 211 -8.68 -12.41 -0.35
C PHE A 211 -7.82 -11.72 0.70
N SER A 212 -8.25 -10.57 1.22
CA SER A 212 -7.57 -9.90 2.33
C SER A 212 -7.52 -10.80 3.57
N GLU A 213 -8.60 -11.52 3.88
CA GLU A 213 -8.62 -12.54 4.95
C GLU A 213 -7.61 -13.66 4.67
N MET A 214 -7.61 -14.21 3.45
CA MET A 214 -6.66 -15.24 3.04
C MET A 214 -5.19 -14.78 3.15
N ILE A 215 -4.88 -13.54 2.76
CA ILE A 215 -3.52 -13.00 2.89
C ILE A 215 -3.15 -12.89 4.37
N ASN A 216 -4.05 -12.37 5.21
CA ASN A 216 -3.84 -12.24 6.66
C ASN A 216 -3.59 -13.60 7.32
N ASP A 217 -4.35 -14.63 6.95
CA ASP A 217 -4.15 -16.00 7.44
C ASP A 217 -2.78 -16.54 7.01
N GLY A 218 -2.38 -16.30 5.76
CA GLY A 218 -1.05 -16.68 5.26
C GLY A 218 0.08 -15.97 6.01
N ALA A 219 -0.03 -14.66 6.22
CA ALA A 219 0.94 -13.88 6.99
C ALA A 219 1.04 -14.39 8.43
N THR A 220 -0.10 -14.71 9.06
CA THR A 220 -0.16 -15.23 10.42
C THR A 220 0.53 -16.59 10.50
N GLN A 221 0.25 -17.50 9.58
CA GLN A 221 0.91 -18.80 9.52
C GLN A 221 2.44 -18.65 9.34
N ALA A 222 2.87 -17.74 8.47
CA ALA A 222 4.29 -17.47 8.25
C ALA A 222 4.99 -16.95 9.53
N SER A 223 4.32 -16.09 10.31
CA SER A 223 4.82 -15.60 11.60
C SER A 223 4.88 -16.72 12.66
N GLU A 224 3.87 -17.59 12.73
CA GLU A 224 3.89 -18.77 13.60
C GLU A 224 5.05 -19.72 13.25
N ASP A 225 5.30 -19.93 11.96
CA ASP A 225 6.37 -20.80 11.49
C ASP A 225 7.77 -20.23 11.80
N ILE A 226 7.98 -18.92 11.60
CA ILE A 226 9.20 -18.22 12.02
C ILE A 226 9.41 -18.39 13.52
N THR A 227 8.36 -18.17 14.32
CA THR A 227 8.39 -18.29 15.78
C THR A 227 8.75 -19.72 16.20
N ALA A 228 8.12 -20.72 15.58
CA ALA A 228 8.37 -22.13 15.88
C ALA A 228 9.82 -22.57 15.57
N MET A 229 10.43 -22.02 14.53
CA MET A 229 11.79 -22.38 14.12
C MET A 229 12.89 -21.63 14.87
N THR A 230 12.68 -20.34 15.12
CA THR A 230 13.71 -19.46 15.66
C THR A 230 13.57 -19.27 17.16
N GLY A 231 12.37 -19.49 17.71
CA GLY A 231 12.02 -19.14 19.09
C GLY A 231 11.86 -17.64 19.33
N ILE A 232 11.85 -16.83 18.26
CA ILE A 232 11.61 -15.38 18.31
C ILE A 232 10.10 -15.17 18.21
N ASP A 233 9.48 -14.57 19.23
CA ASP A 233 8.05 -14.25 19.23
C ASP A 233 7.78 -13.13 18.22
N THR A 234 7.09 -13.45 17.12
CA THR A 234 6.75 -12.48 16.07
C THR A 234 5.25 -12.30 15.93
N THR A 235 4.85 -11.17 15.36
CA THR A 235 3.47 -10.84 15.03
C THR A 235 3.40 -10.24 13.61
N VAL A 236 2.24 -10.37 12.97
CA VAL A 236 1.95 -9.69 11.71
C VAL A 236 1.53 -8.26 12.05
N GLU A 237 2.27 -7.28 11.55
CA GLU A 237 1.97 -5.85 11.72
C GLU A 237 1.04 -5.38 10.61
N VAL A 238 1.40 -5.70 9.36
CA VAL A 238 0.70 -5.23 8.16
C VAL A 238 0.48 -6.38 7.19
N SER A 239 -0.65 -6.35 6.49
CA SER A 239 -0.96 -7.27 5.41
C SER A 239 -1.96 -6.61 4.45
N ARG A 240 -1.45 -6.11 3.32
CA ARG A 240 -2.20 -5.29 2.37
C ARG A 240 -2.28 -5.95 1.00
N LEU A 241 -3.41 -5.72 0.34
CA LEU A 241 -3.62 -6.02 -1.07
C LEU A 241 -3.67 -4.71 -1.86
N SER A 242 -2.67 -4.52 -2.71
CA SER A 242 -2.57 -3.38 -3.61
C SER A 242 -2.76 -3.81 -5.06
N PHE A 243 -3.51 -3.03 -5.84
CA PHE A 243 -3.55 -3.12 -7.30
C PHE A 243 -2.77 -1.95 -7.91
N VAL A 244 -1.69 -2.26 -8.61
CA VAL A 244 -0.69 -1.29 -9.05
C VAL A 244 -0.31 -1.51 -10.52
N PRO A 245 0.02 -0.46 -11.29
CA PRO A 245 0.69 -0.63 -12.58
C PRO A 245 1.96 -1.46 -12.41
N ILE A 246 2.24 -2.40 -13.31
CA ILE A 246 3.37 -3.32 -13.16
C ILE A 246 4.71 -2.58 -13.09
N GLU A 247 4.85 -1.48 -13.84
CA GLU A 247 6.03 -0.60 -13.78
C GLU A 247 6.21 0.14 -12.44
N GLY A 248 5.14 0.31 -11.67
CA GLY A 248 5.16 0.96 -10.36
C GLY A 248 5.43 0.00 -9.19
N VAL A 249 5.47 -1.31 -9.44
CA VAL A 249 5.77 -2.31 -8.40
C VAL A 249 7.14 -2.06 -7.77
N PRO A 250 8.25 -1.90 -8.52
CA PRO A 250 9.56 -1.68 -7.91
C PRO A 250 9.65 -0.36 -7.15
N MET A 251 8.91 0.67 -7.60
CA MET A 251 8.83 2.00 -6.97
C MET A 251 8.06 1.97 -5.64
N SER A 252 7.30 0.91 -5.38
CA SER A 252 6.56 0.74 -4.13
C SER A 252 7.44 0.29 -2.96
N LEU A 253 8.71 -0.03 -3.22
CA LEU A 253 9.69 -0.46 -2.22
C LEU A 253 10.74 0.63 -1.99
N THR A 254 11.25 0.71 -0.77
CA THR A 254 12.34 1.63 -0.43
C THR A 254 13.67 1.19 -1.04
N ASP A 255 14.58 2.14 -1.27
CA ASP A 255 15.95 1.90 -1.72
C ASP A 255 16.90 1.40 -0.59
N ALA A 256 16.32 0.87 0.49
CA ALA A 256 17.10 0.24 1.55
C ALA A 256 17.72 -1.07 1.04
N VAL A 257 18.95 -1.36 1.48
CA VAL A 257 19.60 -2.64 1.20
C VAL A 257 18.86 -3.72 1.97
N ARG A 258 18.39 -4.74 1.24
CA ARG A 258 17.67 -5.88 1.78
C ARG A 258 18.43 -7.16 1.47
N ARG A 259 18.29 -8.15 2.35
CA ARG A 259 18.76 -9.51 2.15
C ARG A 259 17.59 -10.46 2.24
N GLY A 260 17.57 -11.51 1.44
CA GLY A 260 16.43 -12.40 1.47
C GLY A 260 16.46 -13.48 0.41
N VAL A 261 15.28 -13.94 0.05
CA VAL A 261 15.08 -14.91 -1.01
C VAL A 261 13.96 -14.50 -1.95
N VAL A 262 14.08 -14.95 -3.19
CA VAL A 262 13.01 -14.91 -4.17
C VAL A 262 12.68 -16.33 -4.61
N LEU A 263 11.39 -16.62 -4.69
CA LEU A 263 10.83 -17.87 -5.16
C LEU A 263 9.82 -17.58 -6.27
N GLU A 264 9.82 -18.41 -7.30
CA GLU A 264 8.68 -18.58 -8.20
C GLU A 264 7.72 -19.59 -7.57
N PHE A 265 6.42 -19.30 -7.60
CA PHE A 265 5.36 -20.24 -7.26
C PHE A 265 4.49 -20.53 -8.48
N SER A 266 3.96 -21.74 -8.55
CA SER A 266 3.20 -22.24 -9.69
C SER A 266 1.97 -23.02 -9.22
N GLY A 267 0.93 -23.04 -10.05
CA GLY A 267 -0.35 -23.62 -9.67
C GLY A 267 -1.48 -22.68 -10.09
N THR A 268 -2.42 -22.41 -9.20
CA THR A 268 -3.46 -21.41 -9.43
C THR A 268 -3.68 -20.64 -8.14
N PRO A 269 -3.04 -19.46 -7.96
CA PRO A 269 -2.23 -18.72 -8.94
C PRO A 269 -0.75 -19.18 -9.06
N SER A 270 -0.11 -18.83 -10.17
CA SER A 270 1.35 -18.75 -10.31
C SER A 270 1.86 -17.32 -10.09
N GLY A 271 3.16 -17.12 -9.92
CA GLY A 271 3.77 -15.80 -9.71
C GLY A 271 5.11 -15.85 -8.98
N TYR A 272 5.47 -14.73 -8.37
CA TYR A 272 6.72 -14.59 -7.62
C TYR A 272 6.46 -14.13 -6.18
N ILE A 273 7.29 -14.58 -5.26
CA ILE A 273 7.28 -14.12 -3.87
C ILE A 273 8.72 -13.81 -3.44
N ALA A 274 8.90 -12.69 -2.75
CA ALA A 274 10.15 -12.28 -2.15
C ALA A 274 9.96 -12.16 -0.63
N ILE A 275 10.88 -12.77 0.11
CA ILE A 275 10.97 -12.65 1.57
C ILE A 275 12.23 -11.88 1.88
N LEU A 276 12.08 -10.65 2.37
CA LEU A 276 13.16 -9.67 2.52
C LEU A 276 13.31 -9.25 3.98
N PHE A 277 14.55 -9.11 4.40
CA PHE A 277 14.95 -8.68 5.74
C PHE A 277 15.86 -7.46 5.59
N ASP A 278 15.81 -6.54 6.55
CA ASP A 278 16.91 -5.60 6.73
C ASP A 278 18.19 -6.32 7.22
N GLU A 279 19.34 -5.64 7.15
CA GLU A 279 20.63 -6.25 7.54
C GLU A 279 20.66 -6.72 9.02
N PRO A 280 20.21 -5.92 10.01
CA PRO A 280 20.11 -6.38 11.40
C PRO A 280 19.26 -7.63 11.58
N SER A 281 18.06 -7.67 11.00
CA SER A 281 17.11 -8.76 11.10
C SER A 281 17.64 -10.04 10.46
N ALA A 282 18.30 -9.93 9.31
CA ALA A 282 18.97 -11.05 8.64
C ALA A 282 20.10 -11.66 9.49
N GLU A 283 20.85 -10.82 10.23
CA GLU A 283 21.91 -11.29 11.13
C GLU A 283 21.32 -11.93 12.39
N ASN A 284 20.29 -11.32 12.98
CA ASN A 284 19.62 -11.82 14.17
C ASN A 284 19.01 -13.20 13.93
N ILE A 285 18.30 -13.38 12.80
CA ILE A 285 17.68 -14.68 12.49
C ILE A 285 18.72 -15.76 12.19
N ALA A 286 19.79 -15.42 11.49
CA ALA A 286 20.88 -16.36 11.23
C ALA A 286 21.60 -16.77 12.52
N SER A 287 21.81 -15.83 13.44
CA SER A 287 22.42 -16.10 14.75
C SER A 287 21.58 -17.04 15.60
N SER A 288 20.26 -16.87 15.58
CA SER A 288 19.32 -17.74 16.30
C SER A 288 19.32 -19.18 15.77
N LEU A 289 19.45 -19.36 14.45
CA LEU A 289 19.48 -20.69 13.83
C LEU A 289 20.84 -21.38 13.88
N LEU A 290 21.93 -20.59 13.91
CA LEU A 290 23.30 -21.08 13.83
C LEU A 290 24.17 -20.56 14.98
N PRO A 291 23.82 -20.85 16.25
CA PRO A 291 24.54 -20.33 17.40
C PRO A 291 26.01 -20.77 17.39
N GLY A 292 26.92 -19.79 17.36
CA GLY A 292 28.37 -19.96 17.32
C GLY A 292 28.97 -20.22 15.93
N MET A 293 28.20 -20.08 14.86
CA MET A 293 28.65 -20.22 13.46
C MET A 293 28.28 -19.00 12.59
N GLU A 294 28.01 -17.84 13.21
CA GLU A 294 27.46 -16.65 12.56
C GLU A 294 28.41 -16.03 11.51
N GLY A 295 29.72 -16.19 11.73
CA GLY A 295 30.76 -15.62 10.86
C GLY A 295 30.94 -16.30 9.49
N ASP A 296 30.27 -17.42 9.23
CA ASP A 296 30.34 -18.10 7.92
C ASP A 296 29.20 -17.62 7.00
N GLU A 297 29.55 -16.82 5.99
CA GLU A 297 28.61 -16.28 5.00
C GLU A 297 27.78 -17.38 4.33
N ALA A 298 28.36 -18.54 4.02
CA ALA A 298 27.64 -19.61 3.35
C ALA A 298 26.60 -20.26 4.28
N MET A 299 26.92 -20.38 5.58
CA MET A 299 25.96 -20.85 6.57
C MET A 299 24.86 -19.80 6.79
N ARG A 300 25.22 -18.52 6.89
CA ARG A 300 24.25 -17.42 7.01
C ARG A 300 23.27 -17.40 5.84
N GLN A 301 23.78 -17.48 4.62
CA GLN A 301 22.98 -17.59 3.41
C GLN A 301 22.04 -18.80 3.44
N SER A 302 22.53 -19.95 3.92
CA SER A 302 21.71 -21.17 4.04
C SER A 302 20.59 -21.01 5.07
N ALA A 303 20.86 -20.33 6.20
CA ALA A 303 19.85 -20.05 7.23
C ALA A 303 18.76 -19.11 6.68
N ILE A 304 19.15 -18.06 5.96
CA ILE A 304 18.20 -17.15 5.30
C ILE A 304 17.39 -17.88 4.23
N GLN A 305 18.01 -18.79 3.48
CA GLN A 305 17.29 -19.62 2.51
C GLN A 305 16.28 -20.56 3.15
N GLU A 306 16.64 -21.16 4.29
CA GLU A 306 15.74 -22.04 5.04
C GLU A 306 14.54 -21.27 5.58
N ILE A 307 14.76 -20.15 6.28
CA ILE A 307 13.66 -19.30 6.77
C ILE A 307 12.81 -18.80 5.63
N GLY A 308 13.42 -18.25 4.59
CA GLY A 308 12.67 -17.76 3.45
C GLY A 308 11.82 -18.83 2.79
N ASN A 309 12.28 -20.09 2.74
CA ASN A 309 11.49 -21.21 2.27
C ASN A 309 10.32 -21.53 3.21
N ILE A 310 10.55 -21.60 4.52
CA ILE A 310 9.48 -21.85 5.50
C ILE A 310 8.43 -20.73 5.50
N THR A 311 8.86 -19.46 5.58
CA THR A 311 7.96 -18.30 5.53
C THR A 311 7.12 -18.32 4.26
N THR A 312 7.73 -18.64 3.11
CA THR A 312 7.03 -18.78 1.84
C THR A 312 6.01 -19.93 1.86
N SER A 313 6.39 -21.10 2.42
CA SER A 313 5.49 -22.24 2.54
C SER A 313 4.29 -21.91 3.42
N GLY A 314 4.50 -21.38 4.63
CA GLY A 314 3.40 -20.99 5.54
C GLY A 314 2.46 -19.98 4.90
N PHE A 315 3.02 -18.97 4.23
CA PHE A 315 2.25 -17.94 3.54
C PHE A 315 1.40 -18.49 2.39
N LEU A 316 2.00 -19.26 1.48
CA LEU A 316 1.31 -19.82 0.32
C LEU A 316 0.42 -21.02 0.65
N ASP A 317 0.68 -21.74 1.75
CA ASP A 317 -0.23 -22.78 2.25
C ASP A 317 -1.54 -22.18 2.76
N GLY A 318 -1.49 -20.99 3.39
CA GLY A 318 -2.69 -20.22 3.71
C GLY A 318 -3.54 -19.93 2.46
N TRP A 319 -2.89 -19.55 1.36
CA TRP A 319 -3.55 -19.32 0.09
C TRP A 319 -4.11 -20.60 -0.52
N ALA A 320 -3.31 -21.67 -0.52
CA ALA A 320 -3.69 -22.95 -1.09
C ALA A 320 -4.93 -23.53 -0.38
N ASN A 321 -4.99 -23.40 0.95
CA ASN A 321 -6.13 -23.83 1.75
C ASN A 321 -7.40 -23.03 1.43
N ALA A 322 -7.30 -21.70 1.39
CA ALA A 322 -8.46 -20.86 1.10
C ALA A 322 -8.98 -21.09 -0.33
N LEU A 323 -8.08 -21.23 -1.30
CA LEU A 323 -8.41 -21.44 -2.72
C LEU A 323 -8.75 -22.91 -3.05
N GLU A 324 -8.70 -23.82 -2.08
CA GLU A 324 -8.84 -25.27 -2.25
C GLU A 324 -7.97 -25.84 -3.39
N THR A 325 -6.73 -25.37 -3.47
CA THR A 325 -5.79 -25.65 -4.57
C THR A 325 -4.44 -26.15 -4.03
N THR A 326 -3.47 -26.34 -4.92
CA THR A 326 -2.09 -26.63 -4.56
C THR A 326 -1.19 -25.60 -5.24
N ILE A 327 -0.27 -25.04 -4.46
CA ILE A 327 0.73 -24.08 -4.93
C ILE A 327 2.10 -24.70 -4.70
N ASP A 328 2.80 -24.97 -5.79
CA ASP A 328 4.17 -25.50 -5.76
C ASP A 328 5.16 -24.35 -5.80
N ILE A 329 6.23 -24.43 -4.99
CA ILE A 329 7.28 -23.42 -4.94
C ILE A 329 8.60 -23.93 -5.49
N SER A 330 9.33 -23.05 -6.16
CA SER A 330 10.70 -23.31 -6.64
C SER A 330 11.72 -23.21 -5.50
N PRO A 331 12.94 -23.77 -5.67
CA PRO A 331 14.00 -23.59 -4.68
C PRO A 331 14.36 -22.10 -4.48
N PRO A 332 14.62 -21.66 -3.23
CA PRO A 332 14.87 -20.26 -2.93
C PRO A 332 16.18 -19.73 -3.54
N LYS A 333 16.09 -18.62 -4.26
CA LYS A 333 17.25 -17.88 -4.76
C LYS A 333 17.59 -16.76 -3.78
N HIS A 334 18.76 -16.85 -3.14
CA HIS A 334 19.24 -15.79 -2.26
C HIS A 334 19.50 -14.50 -3.05
N VAL A 335 19.10 -13.38 -2.47
CA VAL A 335 19.26 -12.03 -3.01
C VAL A 335 19.83 -11.10 -1.93
N HIS A 336 20.62 -10.11 -2.36
CA HIS A 336 21.18 -9.08 -1.49
C HIS A 336 21.48 -7.85 -2.33
N ASP A 337 20.56 -6.90 -2.33
CA ASP A 337 20.60 -5.67 -3.13
C ASP A 337 19.60 -4.66 -2.52
N ILE A 338 19.44 -3.49 -3.13
CA ILE A 338 18.32 -2.60 -2.80
C ILE A 338 16.98 -3.25 -3.16
N GLY A 339 15.94 -3.02 -2.33
CA GLY A 339 14.63 -3.68 -2.48
C GLY A 339 14.03 -3.53 -3.88
N SER A 340 14.07 -2.32 -4.44
CA SER A 340 13.62 -2.00 -5.80
C SER A 340 14.32 -2.85 -6.87
N ALA A 341 15.64 -3.04 -6.77
CA ALA A 341 16.43 -3.85 -7.70
C ALA A 341 16.19 -5.36 -7.56
N ILE A 342 15.74 -5.84 -6.39
CA ILE A 342 15.35 -7.24 -6.18
C ILE A 342 14.03 -7.54 -6.89
N ILE A 343 13.07 -6.63 -6.82
CA ILE A 343 11.72 -6.82 -7.35
C ILE A 343 11.62 -6.49 -8.85
N ASP A 344 12.41 -5.53 -9.35
CA ASP A 344 12.39 -5.10 -10.76
C ASP A 344 12.47 -6.25 -11.79
N PRO A 345 13.34 -7.26 -11.64
CA PRO A 345 13.36 -8.40 -12.56
C PRO A 345 12.08 -9.24 -12.53
N LEU A 346 11.41 -9.33 -11.38
CA LEU A 346 10.17 -10.10 -11.20
C LEU A 346 8.99 -9.38 -11.84
N ALA A 347 8.89 -8.07 -11.58
CA ALA A 347 7.90 -7.21 -12.21
C ALA A 347 8.08 -7.18 -13.74
N THR A 348 9.33 -7.10 -14.22
CA THR A 348 9.66 -7.13 -15.66
C THR A 348 9.24 -8.43 -16.34
N ASP A 349 9.38 -9.57 -15.66
CA ASP A 349 8.94 -10.84 -16.22
C ASP A 349 7.41 -10.91 -16.35
N LEU A 350 6.69 -10.52 -15.29
CA LEU A 350 5.22 -10.44 -15.30
C LEU A 350 4.70 -9.38 -16.30
N ALA A 351 5.43 -8.29 -16.52
CA ALA A 351 5.06 -7.25 -17.49
C ALA A 351 4.90 -7.77 -18.93
N GLN A 352 5.41 -8.98 -19.23
CA GLN A 352 5.21 -9.63 -20.53
C GLN A 352 3.76 -10.14 -20.74
N SER A 353 3.03 -10.43 -19.66
CA SER A 353 1.66 -10.98 -19.69
C SER A 353 0.60 -10.04 -19.10
N GLN A 354 0.98 -9.10 -18.23
CA GLN A 354 0.06 -8.20 -17.54
C GLN A 354 0.57 -6.75 -17.48
N GLU A 355 -0.36 -5.79 -17.55
CA GLU A 355 -0.07 -4.34 -17.43
C GLU A 355 -0.17 -3.87 -15.98
N TYR A 356 -0.88 -4.62 -15.14
CA TYR A 356 -1.09 -4.34 -13.73
C TYR A 356 -0.76 -5.59 -12.91
N ALA A 357 -0.41 -5.38 -11.65
CA ALA A 357 -0.18 -6.45 -10.69
C ALA A 357 -1.08 -6.29 -9.47
N PHE A 358 -1.47 -7.42 -8.92
CA PHE A 358 -1.77 -7.49 -7.49
C PHE A 358 -0.43 -7.59 -6.77
N LEU A 359 -0.13 -6.61 -5.94
CA LEU A 359 0.99 -6.62 -5.02
C LEU A 359 0.44 -6.90 -3.63
N ILE A 360 0.90 -7.98 -3.03
CA ILE A 360 0.65 -8.26 -1.63
C ILE A 360 1.91 -7.86 -0.86
N ASP A 361 1.75 -6.98 0.12
CA ASP A 361 2.81 -6.58 1.05
C ASP A 361 2.40 -6.96 2.48
N SER A 362 3.20 -7.79 3.13
CA SER A 362 3.04 -8.12 4.54
C SER A 362 4.31 -7.87 5.31
N THR A 363 4.19 -7.37 6.55
CA THR A 363 5.33 -7.09 7.44
C THR A 363 5.16 -7.90 8.73
N ILE A 364 6.17 -8.69 9.07
CA ILE A 364 6.22 -9.50 10.29
C ILE A 364 7.36 -8.98 11.18
N ARG A 365 7.06 -8.68 12.44
CA ARG A 365 8.03 -8.05 13.37
C ARG A 365 7.97 -8.62 14.78
N THR A 366 8.96 -8.26 15.59
CA THR A 366 8.94 -8.45 17.04
C THR A 366 8.47 -7.17 17.74
N ASP A 367 7.89 -7.29 18.93
CA ASP A 367 7.41 -6.15 19.74
C ASP A 367 8.52 -5.12 20.09
N ASP A 368 9.79 -5.52 20.00
CA ASP A 368 10.97 -4.71 20.31
C ASP A 368 11.80 -4.30 19.08
N ASP A 369 11.26 -4.52 17.87
CA ASP A 369 11.88 -4.19 16.59
C ASP A 369 13.24 -4.87 16.33
N GLU A 370 13.61 -5.91 17.09
CA GLU A 370 14.83 -6.68 16.86
C GLU A 370 14.78 -7.49 15.55
N PHE A 371 13.58 -7.74 15.01
CA PHE A 371 13.40 -8.48 13.77
C PHE A 371 12.27 -7.89 12.93
N THR A 372 12.53 -7.70 11.64
CA THR A 372 11.57 -7.30 10.61
C THR A 372 11.74 -8.15 9.35
N CYS A 373 10.62 -8.66 8.85
CA CYS A 373 10.51 -9.50 7.67
C CYS A 373 9.38 -8.99 6.76
N ASP A 374 9.73 -8.58 5.55
CA ASP A 374 8.80 -8.10 4.55
C ASP A 374 8.55 -9.19 3.50
N ILE A 375 7.27 -9.49 3.27
CA ILE A 375 6.79 -10.45 2.28
C ILE A 375 6.18 -9.66 1.13
N TYR A 376 6.70 -9.85 -0.07
CA TYR A 376 6.14 -9.29 -1.30
C TYR A 376 5.71 -10.41 -2.23
N ALA A 377 4.41 -10.56 -2.48
CA ALA A 377 3.90 -11.54 -3.44
C ALA A 377 3.26 -10.85 -4.66
N LEU A 378 3.60 -11.38 -5.84
CA LEU A 378 3.24 -10.90 -7.17
C LEU A 378 2.64 -12.06 -7.98
N PRO A 379 1.37 -12.42 -7.74
CA PRO A 379 0.67 -13.42 -8.53
C PRO A 379 0.34 -12.94 -9.95
N ASP A 380 0.18 -13.88 -10.87
CA ASP A 380 -0.41 -13.63 -12.19
C ASP A 380 -1.86 -13.12 -12.01
N GLU A 381 -2.11 -11.92 -12.54
CA GLU A 381 -3.38 -11.20 -12.38
C GLU A 381 -4.57 -12.04 -12.90
N THR A 382 -4.38 -12.73 -14.02
CA THR A 382 -5.45 -13.48 -14.68
C THR A 382 -5.78 -14.76 -13.95
N GLU A 383 -4.78 -15.47 -13.46
CA GLU A 383 -4.94 -16.68 -12.67
C GLU A 383 -5.53 -16.39 -11.30
N LEU A 384 -5.04 -15.34 -10.63
CA LEU A 384 -5.62 -14.92 -9.36
C LEU A 384 -7.10 -14.56 -9.53
N ARG A 385 -7.44 -13.79 -10.56
CA ARG A 385 -8.85 -13.46 -10.86
C ARG A 385 -9.70 -14.71 -11.09
N LYS A 386 -9.17 -15.73 -11.77
CA LYS A 386 -9.89 -16.99 -11.98
C LYS A 386 -10.11 -17.74 -10.67
N ALA A 387 -9.16 -17.67 -9.74
CA ALA A 387 -9.29 -18.28 -8.43
C ALA A 387 -10.35 -17.54 -7.58
N LEU A 388 -10.33 -16.20 -7.59
CA LEU A 388 -11.33 -15.36 -6.89
C LEU A 388 -12.77 -15.60 -7.39
N LYS A 389 -12.95 -15.80 -8.70
CA LYS A 389 -14.29 -16.13 -9.26
C LYS A 389 -14.83 -17.48 -8.77
N GLN A 390 -13.97 -18.40 -8.32
CA GLN A 390 -14.38 -19.70 -7.80
C GLN A 390 -14.76 -19.65 -6.32
N LEU A 391 -14.17 -18.72 -5.55
CA LEU A 391 -14.49 -18.49 -4.14
C LEU A 391 -15.82 -17.76 -3.92
N SER A 392 -16.30 -17.06 -4.95
CA SER A 392 -17.56 -16.33 -4.85
C SER A 392 -18.72 -17.33 -4.87
N PRO A 393 -19.59 -17.39 -3.84
CA PRO A 393 -20.74 -18.29 -3.89
C PRO A 393 -21.58 -17.98 -5.13
N ALA A 394 -22.00 -19.03 -5.85
CA ALA A 394 -22.92 -18.88 -6.97
C ALA A 394 -24.17 -18.12 -6.48
N ALA A 395 -24.37 -16.93 -7.03
CA ALA A 395 -25.49 -16.03 -6.71
C ALA A 395 -26.87 -16.69 -6.84
#